data_AF-A0A3B9UU50-F1
#
_entry.id   AF-A0A3B9UU50-F1
#
_cell.length_a   1.000
_cell.length_b   1.000
_cell.length_c   1.000
_cell.angle_alpha   90.00
_cell.angle_beta   90.00
_cell.angle_gamma   90.00
#
_symmetry.space_group_name_H-M   'P 1'
#
loop_
_entity.id
_entity.type
_entity.pdbx_description
1 polymer ?
#
loop_
_entity_poly.entity_id
_entity_poly.type
_entity_poly.pdbx_seq_one_letter_code
_entity_poly.pdbx_strand_id
1 'polypeptide(L)'
;MEKEFKLEIIMTALNISDDILKLIETFDYTSYIPKVIIYDNTKNFLSEEDIITLAYLNIIGMDIAVFTPTNYKNIEILLKENVFKSHNLPSVRINLSMPNLEKKRDSFISKLFRF
;
A
#
# COMPACT_ATOMS: atom_id res chain seq x y z
N MET A 1 -3.09 8.72 23.96
CA MET A 1 -1.95 8.46 23.06
C MET A 1 -0.71 8.89 23.78
N GLU A 2 0.20 7.95 24.05
CA GLU A 2 1.42 8.18 24.82
C GLU A 2 2.33 9.21 24.12
N LYS A 3 3.15 9.90 24.91
CA LYS A 3 4.04 10.97 24.42
C LYS A 3 5.10 10.42 23.46
N GLU A 4 5.58 9.21 23.70
CA GLU A 4 6.58 8.52 22.90
C GLU A 4 6.06 8.25 21.48
N PHE A 5 4.87 7.66 21.35
CA PHE A 5 4.26 7.41 20.05
C PHE A 5 4.01 8.68 19.23
N LYS A 6 3.69 9.80 19.88
CA LYS A 6 3.61 11.11 19.18
C LYS A 6 4.94 11.55 18.60
N LEU A 7 6.04 11.30 19.31
CA LEU A 7 7.39 11.63 18.82
C LEU A 7 7.76 10.72 17.66
N GLU A 8 7.41 9.45 17.73
CA GLU A 8 7.62 8.49 16.65
C GLU A 8 6.91 8.92 15.37
N ILE A 9 5.62 9.30 15.43
CA ILE A 9 4.90 9.85 14.27
C ILE A 9 5.63 11.02 13.63
N ILE A 10 6.09 11.97 14.45
CA ILE A 10 6.80 13.15 13.95
C ILE A 10 8.14 12.75 13.34
N MET A 11 8.89 11.86 13.99
CA MET A 11 10.18 11.39 13.49
C MET A 11 10.03 10.63 12.17
N THR A 12 9.06 9.74 12.03
CA THR A 12 8.78 9.03 10.77
C THR A 12 8.45 10.01 9.65
N ALA A 13 7.57 10.99 9.91
CA ALA A 13 7.21 11.99 8.90
C ALA A 13 8.40 12.86 8.47
N LEU A 14 9.29 13.20 9.39
CA LEU A 14 10.50 14.00 9.10
C LEU A 14 11.59 13.21 8.37
N ASN A 15 11.61 11.87 8.50
CA ASN A 15 12.61 10.99 7.91
C ASN A 15 12.05 10.16 6.74
N ILE A 16 10.98 10.63 6.09
CA ILE A 16 10.44 9.99 4.89
C ILE A 16 11.52 9.91 3.79
N SER A 17 11.51 8.83 3.02
CA SER A 17 12.52 8.63 1.97
C SER A 17 12.39 9.68 0.85
N ASP A 18 13.51 10.04 0.23
CA ASP A 18 13.56 10.99 -0.89
C ASP A 18 12.64 10.59 -2.05
N ASP A 19 12.43 9.29 -2.27
CA ASP A 19 11.55 8.78 -3.33
C ASP A 19 10.07 9.07 -3.03
N ILE A 20 9.67 8.90 -1.77
CA ILE A 20 8.31 9.25 -1.32
C ILE A 20 8.14 10.78 -1.34
N LEU A 21 9.17 11.53 -0.93
CA LEU A 21 9.13 13.00 -0.97
C LEU A 21 8.92 13.51 -2.41
N LYS A 22 9.69 13.00 -3.38
CA LYS A 22 9.52 13.34 -4.81
C LYS A 22 8.13 12.96 -5.33
N LEU A 23 7.58 11.81 -4.89
CA LEU A 23 6.21 11.42 -5.25
C LEU A 23 5.20 12.46 -4.75
N ILE A 24 5.35 12.92 -3.50
CA ILE A 24 4.48 13.94 -2.89
C ILE A 24 4.63 15.29 -3.62
N GLU A 25 5.85 15.69 -3.95
CA GLU A 25 6.13 16.97 -4.64
C GLU A 25 5.59 17.01 -6.07
N THR A 26 5.61 15.88 -6.77
CA THR A 26 5.13 15.77 -8.15
C THR A 26 3.64 15.42 -8.26
N PHE A 27 2.99 15.16 -7.12
CA PHE A 27 1.59 14.79 -7.06
C PHE A 27 0.67 15.96 -7.44
N ASP A 28 -0.02 15.84 -8.58
CA ASP A 28 -1.14 16.70 -8.97
C ASP A 28 -2.47 15.97 -8.75
N TYR A 29 -3.14 16.34 -7.65
CA TYR A 29 -4.42 15.76 -7.23
C TYR A 29 -5.55 15.93 -8.25
N THR A 30 -5.49 16.92 -9.13
CA THR A 30 -6.55 17.18 -10.12
C THR A 30 -6.49 16.24 -11.32
N SER A 31 -5.31 15.70 -11.60
CA SER A 31 -5.04 14.91 -12.79
C SER A 31 -5.01 13.41 -12.52
N TYR A 32 -4.16 12.97 -11.59
CA TYR A 32 -3.94 11.55 -11.32
C TYR A 32 -3.62 11.32 -9.85
N ILE A 33 -4.41 10.46 -9.19
CA ILE A 33 -4.20 10.06 -7.79
C ILE A 33 -3.24 8.87 -7.74
N PRO A 34 -2.03 9.01 -7.16
CA PRO A 34 -1.12 7.90 -6.93
C PRO A 34 -1.79 6.81 -6.09
N LYS A 35 -1.52 5.55 -6.46
CA LYS A 35 -2.01 4.38 -5.73
C LYS A 35 -0.84 3.64 -5.12
N VAL A 36 -0.86 3.47 -3.81
CA VAL A 36 0.09 2.64 -3.07
C VAL A 36 -0.50 1.24 -2.93
N ILE A 37 0.16 0.26 -3.54
CA ILE A 37 -0.26 -1.14 -3.45
C ILE A 37 0.79 -1.90 -2.66
N ILE A 38 0.37 -2.49 -1.55
CA ILE A 38 1.22 -3.34 -0.71
C ILE A 38 0.74 -4.77 -0.86
N TYR A 39 1.68 -5.66 -1.16
CA TYR A 39 1.44 -7.08 -1.15
C TYR A 39 2.35 -7.72 -0.10
N ASP A 40 1.78 -8.07 1.04
CA ASP A 40 2.52 -8.72 2.12
C ASP A 40 2.13 -10.19 2.21
N ASN A 41 2.95 -11.02 1.56
CA ASN A 41 2.84 -12.47 1.64
C ASN A 41 3.73 -13.11 2.71
N THR A 42 4.37 -12.28 3.54
CA THR A 42 5.26 -12.77 4.59
C THR A 42 4.46 -13.06 5.87
N LYS A 43 5.14 -13.65 6.85
CA LYS A 43 4.64 -13.75 8.22
C LYS A 43 4.99 -12.51 9.05
N ASN A 44 5.79 -11.61 8.49
CA ASN A 44 6.18 -10.39 9.17
C ASN A 44 5.04 -9.38 9.04
N PHE A 45 5.04 -8.41 9.93
CA PHE A 45 4.10 -7.31 9.91
C PHE A 45 4.80 -6.06 9.36
N LEU A 46 4.03 -5.15 8.76
CA LEU A 46 4.51 -3.79 8.51
C LEU A 46 4.96 -3.18 9.85
N SER A 47 6.09 -2.49 9.82
CA SER A 47 6.60 -1.79 11.00
C SER A 47 5.69 -0.63 11.38
N GLU A 48 5.84 -0.10 12.60
CA GLU A 48 5.09 1.10 13.01
C GLU A 48 5.39 2.28 12.08
N GLU A 49 6.66 2.45 11.68
CA GLU A 49 7.09 3.46 10.70
C GLU A 49 6.39 3.28 9.34
N ASP A 50 6.26 2.05 8.86
CA ASP A 50 5.53 1.76 7.61
C ASP A 50 4.06 2.19 7.74
N ILE A 51 3.39 1.80 8.83
CA ILE A 51 1.97 2.11 9.03
C ILE A 51 1.74 3.61 9.21
N ILE A 52 2.62 4.31 9.95
CA ILE A 52 2.60 5.77 10.10
C ILE A 52 2.78 6.44 8.74
N THR A 53 3.72 5.96 7.92
CA THR A 53 3.96 6.48 6.56
C THR A 53 2.73 6.29 5.69
N LEU A 54 2.09 5.12 5.72
CA LEU A 54 0.86 4.86 4.94
C LEU A 54 -0.30 5.75 5.40
N ALA A 55 -0.48 5.92 6.71
CA ALA A 55 -1.48 6.84 7.24
C ALA A 55 -1.22 8.28 6.76
N TYR A 56 0.04 8.72 6.78
CA TYR A 56 0.44 10.04 6.29
C TYR A 56 0.17 10.22 4.79
N LEU A 57 0.50 9.23 3.96
CA LEU A 57 0.23 9.27 2.52
C LEU A 57 -1.28 9.28 2.21
N ASN A 58 -2.08 8.56 3.00
CA ASN A 58 -3.54 8.62 2.87
C ASN A 58 -4.09 10.01 3.21
N ILE A 59 -3.56 10.68 4.23
CA ILE A 59 -3.92 12.05 4.59
C ILE A 59 -3.58 13.04 3.46
N ILE A 60 -2.46 12.85 2.77
CA ILE A 60 -2.07 13.65 1.59
C ILE A 60 -3.05 13.45 0.42
N GLY A 61 -3.77 12.33 0.38
CA GLY A 61 -4.79 12.04 -0.63
C GLY A 61 -4.46 10.87 -1.54
N MET A 62 -3.48 10.05 -1.20
CA MET A 62 -3.17 8.84 -1.97
C MET A 62 -4.13 7.69 -1.63
N ASP A 63 -4.50 6.93 -2.66
CA ASP A 63 -5.27 5.70 -2.49
C ASP A 63 -4.34 4.56 -2.07
N ILE A 64 -4.72 3.78 -1.06
CA ILE A 64 -3.89 2.70 -0.53
C ILE A 64 -4.68 1.39 -0.53
N ALA A 65 -4.07 0.33 -1.06
CA ALA A 65 -4.59 -1.03 -1.02
C ALA A 65 -3.54 -1.99 -0.46
N VAL A 66 -3.91 -2.74 0.58
CA VAL A 66 -3.05 -3.72 1.23
C VAL A 66 -3.62 -5.11 1.00
N PHE A 67 -2.79 -6.01 0.46
CA PHE A 67 -3.14 -7.41 0.19
C PHE A 67 -2.33 -8.33 1.09
N THR A 68 -3.03 -9.04 1.97
CA THR A 68 -2.45 -9.99 2.94
C THR A 68 -2.98 -11.40 2.68
N PRO A 69 -2.45 -12.14 1.69
CA PRO A 69 -2.93 -13.49 1.34
C PRO A 69 -2.83 -14.52 2.48
N THR A 70 -2.05 -14.21 3.53
CA THR A 70 -1.82 -15.06 4.70
C THR A 70 -2.88 -14.89 5.81
N ASN A 71 -3.74 -13.88 5.72
CA ASN A 71 -4.75 -13.52 6.74
C ASN A 71 -4.16 -13.19 8.13
N TYR A 72 -2.85 -12.91 8.20
CA TYR A 72 -2.24 -12.33 9.41
C TYR A 72 -2.65 -10.86 9.51
N LYS A 73 -2.93 -10.39 10.74
CA LYS A 73 -3.18 -8.97 11.02
C LYS A 73 -1.94 -8.18 10.64
N ASN A 74 -2.10 -7.05 9.99
CA ASN A 74 -1.00 -6.21 9.54
C ASN A 74 -1.23 -4.77 9.98
N ILE A 75 -1.78 -3.92 9.12
CA ILE A 75 -2.16 -2.54 9.46
C ILE A 75 -3.17 -2.46 10.62
N GLU A 76 -3.96 -3.52 10.82
CA GLU A 76 -4.94 -3.66 11.90
C GLU A 76 -4.33 -3.70 13.30
N ILE A 77 -3.00 -3.86 13.41
CA ILE A 77 -2.29 -3.85 14.70
C ILE A 77 -2.30 -2.43 15.28
N LEU A 78 -2.08 -1.41 14.44
CA LEU A 78 -1.94 -0.02 14.86
C LEU A 78 -3.17 0.82 14.50
N LEU A 79 -3.83 0.53 13.37
CA LEU A 79 -4.99 1.27 12.90
C LEU A 79 -6.29 0.68 13.43
N LYS A 80 -7.23 1.57 13.80
CA LYS A 80 -8.57 1.17 14.22
C LYS A 80 -9.39 0.72 13.03
N GLU A 81 -10.23 -0.30 13.20
CA GLU A 81 -11.05 -0.88 12.12
C GLU A 81 -11.98 0.11 11.40
N ASN A 82 -12.27 1.27 11.99
CA ASN A 82 -13.12 2.29 11.39
C ASN A 82 -12.38 3.24 10.43
N VAL A 83 -11.06 3.15 10.31
CA VAL A 83 -10.25 4.04 9.44
C VAL A 83 -9.89 3.40 8.09
N PHE A 84 -10.14 2.10 7.91
CA PHE A 84 -9.97 1.40 6.64
C PHE A 84 -11.11 0.41 6.43
N LYS A 85 -11.29 -0.05 5.18
CA LYS A 85 -12.27 -1.08 4.86
C LYS A 85 -11.56 -2.42 4.66
N SER A 86 -11.87 -3.39 5.51
CA SER A 86 -11.38 -4.77 5.35
C SER A 86 -12.35 -5.60 4.50
N HIS A 87 -11.79 -6.43 3.62
CA HIS A 87 -12.51 -7.39 2.78
C HIS A 87 -11.83 -8.76 2.88
N ASN A 88 -12.40 -9.66 3.68
CA ASN A 88 -11.87 -11.01 3.84
C ASN A 88 -12.42 -11.94 2.75
N LEU A 89 -11.53 -12.69 2.11
CA LEU A 89 -11.92 -13.73 1.16
C LEU A 89 -12.38 -14.99 1.91
N PRO A 90 -13.29 -15.80 1.32
CA PRO A 90 -13.78 -17.03 1.95
C PRO A 90 -12.67 -18.08 2.20
N SER A 91 -11.60 -18.03 1.41
CA SER A 91 -10.47 -18.95 1.50
C SER A 91 -9.15 -18.19 1.44
N VAL A 92 -8.23 -18.58 2.31
CA VAL A 92 -6.89 -17.99 2.46
C VAL A 92 -5.86 -18.93 1.80
N ARG A 93 -4.80 -18.37 1.18
CA ARG A 93 -3.70 -19.16 0.63
C ARG A 93 -2.38 -18.74 1.27
N ILE A 94 -1.79 -19.65 2.02
CA ILE A 94 -0.46 -19.46 2.62
C ILE A 94 0.60 -19.54 1.51
N ASN A 95 1.61 -18.68 1.57
CA ASN A 95 2.73 -18.61 0.61
C ASN A 95 2.32 -18.33 -0.84
N LEU A 96 1.30 -17.49 -1.05
CA LEU A 96 0.97 -17.02 -2.39
C LEU A 96 2.10 -16.08 -2.88
N SER A 97 2.82 -16.47 -3.93
CA SER A 97 3.80 -15.60 -4.56
C SER A 97 3.10 -14.43 -5.25
N MET A 98 3.77 -13.28 -5.31
CA MET A 98 3.29 -12.13 -6.07
C MET A 98 3.09 -12.57 -7.53
N PRO A 99 1.89 -12.41 -8.12
CA PRO A 99 1.69 -12.72 -9.52
C PRO A 99 2.57 -11.81 -10.38
N ASN A 100 3.10 -12.33 -11.49
CA ASN A 100 3.88 -11.49 -12.39
C ASN A 100 2.98 -10.38 -12.96
N LEU A 101 3.27 -9.13 -12.56
CA LEU A 101 2.52 -7.94 -12.98
C LEU A 101 2.92 -7.45 -14.37
N GLU A 102 3.97 -8.02 -14.97
CA GLU A 102 4.30 -7.80 -16.37
C GLU A 102 3.22 -8.42 -17.25
N LYS A 103 2.15 -7.66 -17.51
CA LYS A 103 1.27 -7.95 -18.63
C LYS A 103 2.11 -7.87 -19.90
N LYS A 104 2.36 -9.03 -20.53
CA LYS A 104 2.50 -9.10 -21.98
C LYS A 104 1.40 -8.23 -22.56
N ARG A 105 1.79 -7.14 -23.23
CA ARG A 105 0.89 -6.39 -24.08
C ARG A 105 0.49 -7.38 -25.18
N ASP A 106 -0.56 -8.17 -24.95
CA ASP A 106 -1.28 -8.82 -26.04
C ASP A 106 -1.85 -7.67 -26.85
N SER A 107 -1.01 -7.24 -27.78
CA SER A 107 -1.20 -6.07 -28.58
C SER A 107 -2.56 -6.23 -29.24
N PHE A 108 -3.47 -5.29 -29.04
CA PHE A 108 -4.73 -5.26 -29.81
C PHE A 108 -4.45 -5.40 -31.32
N ILE A 109 -3.25 -4.98 -31.75
CA ILE A 109 -2.67 -5.14 -33.08
C ILE A 109 -2.41 -6.61 -33.45
N SER A 110 -1.92 -7.46 -32.54
CA SER A 110 -1.67 -8.89 -32.84
C SER A 110 -2.96 -9.71 -32.96
N LYS A 111 -4.07 -9.23 -32.37
CA LYS A 111 -5.41 -9.78 -32.64
C LYS A 111 -6.02 -9.28 -33.95
N LEU A 112 -5.59 -8.11 -34.45
CA LEU A 112 -6.10 -7.50 -35.68
C LEU A 112 -5.41 -8.03 -36.96
N PHE A 113 -4.16 -8.48 -36.86
CA PHE A 113 -3.39 -9.03 -37.98
C PHE A 113 -3.36 -10.57 -38.03
N ARG A 114 -4.34 -11.25 -37.43
CA ARG A 114 -4.64 -12.66 -37.71
C ARG A 114 -5.70 -12.73 -38.84
N PHE A 115 -5.25 -12.46 -40.05
CA PHE A 115 -5.90 -12.86 -41.30
C PHE A 115 -4.90 -13.68 -42.11
#